data_AF-A0A549SZH0-F1
#
_entry.id   AF-A0A549SZH0-F1
#
_cell.length_a   1.000
_cell.length_b   1.000
_cell.length_c   1.000
_cell.angle_alpha   90.00
_cell.angle_beta   90.00
_cell.angle_gamma   90.00
#
_symmetry.space_group_name_H-M   'P 1'
#
loop_
_entity.id
_entity.type
_entity.pdbx_description
1 polymer ?
#
loop_
_entity_poly.entity_id
_entity_poly.type
_entity_poly.pdbx_seq_one_letter_code
_entity_poly.pdbx_strand_id
1 'polypeptide(L)'
;MPQRHTRFYPSILGPSDLAILDRAIRSVVFACDRQADAPDPDSIARIVLRLYRMGLTQPEKLAALSARLACAAAVSGSGADRFARRAAVPSPSRR
;
A
#
# COMPACT_ATOMS: atom_id res chain seq x y z
N MET A 1 -11.83 28.48 1.16
CA MET A 1 -11.07 28.26 -0.09
C MET A 1 -10.75 26.78 -0.24
N PRO A 2 -11.50 26.00 -1.03
CA PRO A 2 -10.93 24.72 -1.43
C PRO A 2 -11.26 24.37 -2.88
N GLN A 3 -10.23 24.28 -3.72
CA GLN A 3 -10.22 23.40 -4.90
C GLN A 3 -8.81 23.42 -5.51
N ARG A 4 -7.87 22.70 -4.87
CA ARG A 4 -6.65 22.28 -5.57
C ARG A 4 -7.06 21.09 -6.44
N HIS A 5 -7.49 21.40 -7.65
CA HIS A 5 -7.61 20.44 -8.74
C HIS A 5 -6.23 19.79 -8.90
N THR A 6 -6.02 18.64 -8.27
CA THR A 6 -4.94 17.72 -8.62
C THR A 6 -5.23 17.28 -10.04
N ARG A 7 -4.70 18.05 -10.99
CA ARG A 7 -4.86 17.81 -12.42
C ARG A 7 -4.53 16.34 -12.68
N PHE A 8 -5.59 15.59 -12.99
CA PHE A 8 -5.51 14.25 -13.53
C PHE A 8 -5.08 14.47 -14.97
N TYR A 9 -3.82 14.16 -15.29
CA TYR A 9 -3.30 14.22 -16.65
C TYR A 9 -3.23 12.79 -17.18
N PRO A 10 -4.31 12.25 -17.77
CA PRO A 10 -4.31 10.93 -18.39
C PRO A 10 -3.41 10.86 -19.63
N SER A 11 -2.94 12.00 -20.14
CA SER A 11 -2.05 12.12 -21.29
C SER A 11 -0.55 11.94 -21.00
N ILE A 12 -0.15 11.64 -19.75
CA ILE A 12 1.27 11.54 -19.34
C ILE A 12 1.73 10.07 -19.16
N LEU A 13 0.82 9.09 -19.11
CA LEU A 13 1.20 7.68 -18.98
C LEU A 13 1.26 7.04 -20.36
N GLY A 14 2.44 7.07 -20.98
CA GLY A 14 2.71 6.31 -22.18
C GLY A 14 2.78 4.81 -21.89
N PRO A 15 2.81 3.97 -22.94
CA PRO A 15 2.94 2.52 -22.78
C PRO A 15 4.20 2.12 -22.00
N SER A 16 5.30 2.87 -22.16
CA SER A 16 6.54 2.67 -21.38
C SER A 16 6.35 2.91 -19.89
N ASP A 17 5.54 3.90 -19.52
CA ASP A 17 5.27 4.25 -18.13
C ASP A 17 4.37 3.20 -17.47
N LEU A 18 3.36 2.72 -18.20
CA LEU A 18 2.52 1.62 -17.75
C LEU A 18 3.33 0.34 -17.52
N ALA A 19 4.31 0.04 -18.37
CA ALA A 19 5.21 -1.10 -18.19
C ALA A 19 6.10 -0.95 -16.94
N ILE A 20 6.60 0.26 -16.65
CA ILE A 20 7.37 0.56 -15.44
C ILE A 20 6.48 0.37 -14.19
N LEU A 21 5.26 0.90 -14.22
CA LEU A 21 4.31 0.82 -13.11
C LEU A 21 3.89 -0.64 -12.85
N ASP A 22 3.51 -1.40 -13.87
CA ASP A 22 3.14 -2.81 -13.74
C ASP A 22 4.29 -3.66 -13.19
N ARG A 23 5.51 -3.46 -13.70
CA ARG A 23 6.71 -4.16 -13.20
C ARG A 23 6.97 -3.85 -11.73
N ALA A 24 6.84 -2.58 -11.32
CA ALA A 24 7.04 -2.19 -9.93
C ALA A 24 5.94 -2.75 -9.02
N ILE A 25 4.67 -2.71 -9.43
CA ILE A 25 3.56 -3.28 -8.66
C ILE A 25 3.78 -4.77 -8.44
N ARG A 26 4.07 -5.55 -9.49
CA ARG A 26 4.34 -6.99 -9.38
C ARG A 26 5.51 -7.30 -8.46
N SER A 27 6.58 -6.51 -8.56
CA SER A 27 7.75 -6.68 -7.67
C SER A 27 7.40 -6.42 -6.21
N VAL A 28 6.55 -5.43 -5.92
CA VAL A 28 6.14 -5.08 -4.55
C VAL A 28 5.18 -6.11 -4.00
N VAL A 29 4.20 -6.55 -4.79
CA VAL A 29 3.28 -7.63 -4.42
C VAL A 29 4.09 -8.87 -4.05
N PHE A 30 5.01 -9.32 -4.91
CA PHE A 30 5.86 -10.47 -4.62
C PHE A 30 6.72 -10.28 -3.36
N ALA A 31 7.21 -9.06 -3.11
CA ALA A 31 8.02 -8.77 -1.93
C ALA A 31 7.21 -8.79 -0.62
N CYS A 32 5.96 -8.32 -0.62
CA CYS A 32 5.11 -8.29 0.57
C CYS A 32 4.19 -9.55 0.68
N ASP A 33 4.10 -10.44 -0.32
CA ASP A 33 3.26 -11.66 -0.33
C ASP A 33 3.57 -12.64 0.81
N ARG A 34 4.81 -12.61 1.33
CA ARG A 34 5.22 -13.44 2.47
C ARG A 34 4.91 -12.83 3.84
N GLN A 35 4.26 -11.67 3.89
CA GLN A 35 3.89 -11.03 5.15
C GLN A 35 2.48 -11.44 5.56
N ALA A 36 2.29 -11.66 6.87
CA ALA A 36 0.99 -12.04 7.44
C ALA A 36 -0.11 -11.00 7.14
N ASP A 37 0.27 -9.72 7.02
CA ASP A 37 -0.58 -8.59 6.68
C ASP A 37 -0.20 -8.04 5.30
N ALA A 38 -0.25 -8.89 4.27
CA ALA A 38 0.09 -8.46 2.90
C ALA A 38 -0.79 -7.25 2.49
N PRO A 39 -0.18 -6.14 2.05
CA PRO A 39 -0.92 -4.94 1.67
C PRO A 39 -1.76 -5.20 0.42
N ASP A 40 -2.98 -4.66 0.45
CA ASP A 40 -3.93 -4.76 -0.66
C ASP A 40 -3.30 -4.24 -1.98
N PRO A 41 -3.47 -4.96 -3.10
CA PRO A 41 -2.87 -4.60 -4.38
C PRO A 41 -3.28 -3.21 -4.88
N ASP A 42 -4.50 -2.75 -4.61
CA ASP A 42 -4.92 -1.39 -4.96
C ASP A 42 -4.15 -0.34 -4.15
N SER A 43 -3.89 -0.62 -2.88
CA SER A 43 -3.07 0.22 -2.01
C SER A 43 -1.62 0.29 -2.49
N ILE A 44 -1.04 -0.82 -2.94
CA ILE A 44 0.29 -0.86 -3.58
C ILE A 44 0.29 0.00 -4.84
N ALA A 45 -0.69 -0.16 -5.74
CA ALA A 45 -0.78 0.60 -6.99
C ALA A 45 -0.86 2.12 -6.73
N ARG A 46 -1.59 2.54 -5.70
CA ARG A 46 -1.66 3.96 -5.28
C ARG A 46 -0.31 4.50 -4.82
N ILE A 47 0.45 3.73 -4.05
CA ILE A 47 1.79 4.11 -3.59
C ILE A 47 2.73 4.26 -4.77
N VAL A 48 2.78 3.24 -5.64
CA VAL A 48 3.63 3.22 -6.83
C VAL A 48 3.31 4.42 -7.74
N LEU A 49 2.02 4.64 -8.04
CA LEU A 49 1.58 5.77 -8.86
C LEU A 49 1.94 7.12 -8.23
N ARG A 50 1.82 7.26 -6.91
CA ARG A 50 2.15 8.49 -6.20
C ARG A 50 3.64 8.80 -6.26
N LEU A 51 4.51 7.79 -6.07
CA LEU A 51 5.95 7.95 -6.19
C LEU A 51 6.37 8.29 -7.62
N TYR A 52 5.79 7.61 -8.60
CA TYR A 52 6.02 7.89 -10.02
C TYR A 52 5.64 9.35 -10.37
N ARG A 53 4.49 9.84 -9.89
CA ARG A 53 4.07 11.24 -10.06
C ARG A 53 4.97 12.27 -9.37
N MET A 54 5.77 11.86 -8.40
CA MET A 54 6.80 12.72 -7.79
C MET A 54 8.11 12.72 -8.58
N GLY A 55 8.18 12.03 -9.72
CA GLY A 55 9.36 11.96 -10.59
C GLY A 55 10.25 10.74 -10.33
N LEU A 56 9.84 9.82 -9.46
CA LEU A 56 10.58 8.57 -9.26
C LEU A 56 10.26 7.59 -10.41
N THR A 57 11.00 7.66 -11.50
CA THR A 57 10.76 6.84 -12.70
C THR A 57 11.67 5.61 -12.79
N GLN A 58 12.72 5.53 -11.95
CA GLN A 58 13.62 4.37 -11.93
C GLN A 58 12.91 3.15 -11.31
N PRO A 59 12.70 2.06 -12.06
CA PRO A 59 11.84 0.95 -11.64
C PRO A 59 12.32 0.25 -10.37
N GLU A 60 13.64 0.08 -10.20
CA GLU A 60 14.23 -0.58 -9.02
C GLU A 60 14.00 0.25 -7.76
N LYS A 61 14.19 1.57 -7.85
CA LYS A 61 13.98 2.50 -6.73
C LYS A 61 12.49 2.64 -6.41
N LEU A 62 11.66 2.69 -7.44
CA LEU A 62 10.20 2.74 -7.33
C LEU A 62 9.69 1.51 -6.57
N ALA A 63 10.13 0.31 -6.96
CA ALA A 63 9.76 -0.93 -6.28
C ALA A 63 10.27 -0.97 -4.83
N ALA A 64 11.54 -0.63 -4.58
CA ALA A 64 12.11 -0.67 -3.25
C ALA A 64 11.42 0.28 -2.27
N LEU A 65 11.17 1.53 -2.66
CA LEU A 65 10.45 2.50 -1.82
C LEU A 65 8.99 2.12 -1.63
N SER A 66 8.32 1.65 -2.67
CA SER A 66 6.93 1.20 -2.59
C SER A 66 6.77 0.03 -1.64
N ALA A 67 7.66 -0.97 -1.70
CA ALA A 67 7.65 -2.11 -0.79
C ALA A 67 7.88 -1.67 0.65
N ARG A 68 8.83 -0.76 0.91
CA ARG A 68 9.06 -0.23 2.26
C ARG A 68 7.83 0.48 2.81
N LEU A 69 7.14 1.28 1.99
CA LEU A 69 5.94 2.00 2.42
C LEU A 69 4.73 1.07 2.61
N ALA A 70 4.52 0.13 1.68
CA ALA A 70 3.40 -0.81 1.72
C ALA A 70 3.54 -1.79 2.89
N CYS A 71 4.71 -2.41 3.02
CA CYS A 71 5.01 -3.32 4.11
C CYS A 71 5.07 -2.57 5.48
N ALA A 72 5.49 -1.30 5.56
CA ALA A 72 5.44 -0.53 6.82
C ALA A 72 4.01 -0.16 7.25
N ALA A 73 3.13 0.16 6.29
CA ALA A 73 1.73 0.44 6.56
C ALA A 73 0.98 -0.79 7.13
N ALA A 74 1.35 -1.99 6.69
CA ALA A 74 0.85 -3.25 7.24
C ALA A 74 1.19 -3.41 8.73
N VAL A 75 2.43 -3.07 9.13
CA VAL A 75 2.85 -3.17 10.55
C VAL A 75 2.11 -2.15 11.44
N SER A 76 1.73 -0.98 10.90
CA SER A 76 0.97 0.03 11.64
C SER A 76 -0.54 -0.26 11.73
N GLY A 77 -1.08 -1.14 10.87
CA GLY A 77 -2.49 -1.55 10.92
C GLY A 77 -2.82 -2.57 12.03
N SER A 78 -1.82 -3.28 12.55
CA SER A 78 -1.99 -4.38 13.53
C SER A 78 -2.14 -3.92 15.00
N GLY A 79 -2.30 -2.60 15.23
CA GLY A 79 -2.50 -2.01 16.56
C GLY A 79 -3.96 -1.70 16.94
N ALA A 80 -4.84 -1.52 15.96
CA ALA A 80 -6.22 -1.06 16.20
C ALA A 80 -7.19 -2.21 16.53
N ASP A 81 -6.97 -3.42 16.02
CA ASP A 81 -7.90 -4.55 16.20
C ASP A 81 -7.62 -5.41 17.44
N ARG A 82 -6.45 -5.25 18.07
CA ARG A 82 -6.07 -6.06 19.25
C ARG A 82 -6.85 -5.68 20.52
N PHE A 83 -7.43 -4.49 20.56
CA PHE A 83 -8.23 -4.02 21.70
C PHE A 83 -9.70 -4.47 21.65
N ALA A 84 -10.22 -4.85 20.48
CA ALA A 84 -11.62 -5.26 20.35
C ALA A 84 -11.88 -6.69 20.85
N ARG A 85 -10.86 -7.57 20.90
CA ARG A 85 -11.02 -8.98 21.33
C ARG A 85 -10.84 -9.24 22.82
N ARG A 86 -10.52 -8.23 23.64
CA ARG A 86 -10.30 -8.40 25.09
C ARG A 86 -11.55 -8.13 25.95
N ALA A 87 -12.70 -7.85 25.33
CA ALA A 87 -13.96 -7.58 26.04
C ALA A 87 -14.89 -8.81 26.20
N ALA A 88 -14.50 -10.00 25.72
CA ALA A 88 -15.25 -11.23 25.97
C ALA A 88 -14.68 -11.96 27.19
N VAL A 89 -14.97 -11.43 28.38
CA VAL A 89 -14.78 -12.16 29.64
C VAL A 89 -15.85 -13.25 29.73
N PRO A 90 -15.51 -14.55 29.80
CA PRO A 90 -16.50 -15.58 30.10
C PRO A 90 -16.96 -15.40 31.55
N SER A 91 -18.25 -15.16 31.74
CA SER A 91 -18.89 -15.09 33.04
C SER A 91 -18.68 -16.40 33.82
N PRO A 92 -18.24 -16.37 35.09
CA PRO A 92 -18.11 -17.58 35.88
C PRO A 92 -19.50 -18.13 36.21
N SER A 93 -19.75 -19.35 35.76
CA SER A 93 -20.90 -20.17 36.12
C SER A 93 -20.94 -20.41 37.63
N ARG A 94 -21.96 -19.85 38.30
CA ARG A 94 -22.37 -20.25 39.66
C ARG A 94 -23.15 -21.56 39.56
N ARG A 95 -22.63 -22.63 40.16
CA ARG A 95 -23.41 -23.65 40.88
C ARG A 95 -22.50 -24.48 41.77
#